data_AF-A0A0J1FBT8-F1
#
_entry.id   AF-A0A0J1FBT8-F1
#
_cell.length_a   1.000
_cell.length_b   1.000
_cell.length_c   1.000
_cell.angle_alpha   90.00
_cell.angle_beta   90.00
_cell.angle_gamma   90.00
#
_symmetry.space_group_name_H-M   'P 1'
#
loop_
_entity.id
_entity.type
_entity.pdbx_description
1 polymer ?
#
loop_
_entity_poly.entity_id
_entity_poly.type
_entity_poly.pdbx_seq_one_letter_code
_entity_poly.pdbx_strand_id
1 'polypeptide(L)' 'MDHLERLEAYSIYILREAYRKLGKTGMLWSIGKDSTVLLWLTKKAFFGHCPFPLVHVDTTYKIPQMITYRD' A
#
# COMPACT_ATOMS: atom_id res chain seq x y z
N MET A 1 -24.21 -0.21 4.96
CA MET A 1 -22.81 -0.08 4.52
C MET A 1 -22.42 1.37 4.69
N ASP A 2 -21.55 1.64 5.65
CA ASP A 2 -21.00 2.97 5.92
C ASP A 2 -20.11 3.46 4.75
N HIS A 3 -19.85 4.76 4.68
CA HIS A 3 -19.00 5.38 3.68
C HIS A 3 -17.61 4.73 3.61
N LEU A 4 -16.98 4.47 4.76
CA LEU A 4 -15.64 3.87 4.79
C LEU A 4 -15.64 2.42 4.33
N GLU A 5 -16.67 1.65 4.67
CA GLU A 5 -16.82 0.26 4.19
C GLU A 5 -16.93 0.19 2.66
N ARG A 6 -17.64 1.15 2.05
CA ARG A 6 -17.74 1.27 0.59
C ARG A 6 -16.38 1.56 -0.06
N LEU A 7 -15.65 2.54 0.49
CA LEU A 7 -14.33 2.91 -0.04
C LEU A 7 -13.32 1.77 0.12
N GLU A 8 -13.36 1.08 1.26
CA GLU A 8 -12.49 -0.07 1.52
C GLU A 8 -12.76 -1.21 0.53
N ALA A 9 -14.03 -1.59 0.34
CA ALA A 9 -14.42 -2.63 -0.60
C ALA A 9 -13.99 -2.29 -2.04
N TYR A 10 -14.19 -1.03 -2.46
CA TYR A 10 -13.80 -0.57 -3.79
C TYR A 10 -12.27 -0.58 -3.97
N SER A 11 -11.53 -0.17 -2.94
CA SER A 11 -10.05 -0.20 -2.96
C SER A 11 -9.51 -1.63 -3.06
N ILE A 12 -10.08 -2.57 -2.30
CA ILE A 12 -9.73 -4.00 -2.36
C ILE A 12 -10.00 -4.57 -3.76
N TYR A 13 -11.13 -4.21 -4.36
CA TYR A 13 -11.46 -4.61 -5.73
C TYR A 13 -10.40 -4.13 -6.73
N ILE A 14 -10.02 -2.85 -6.68
CA ILE A 14 -8.98 -2.29 -7.56
C ILE A 14 -7.65 -3.01 -7.37
N LEU A 15 -7.23 -3.26 -6.14
CA LEU A 15 -5.95 -3.93 -5.83
C LEU A 15 -5.90 -5.35 -6.41
N ARG A 16 -7.00 -6.10 -6.32
CA ARG A 16 -7.12 -7.46 -6.88
C ARG A 16 -7.13 -7.45 -8.41
N GLU A 17 -7.85 -6.51 -9.01
CA GLU A 17 -7.86 -6.34 -10.47
C GLU A 17 -6.49 -5.94 -11.01
N ALA A 18 -5.80 -5.02 -10.33
CA ALA A 18 -4.45 -4.61 -10.67
C ALA A 18 -3.46 -5.78 -10.61
N TYR A 19 -3.53 -6.59 -9.53
CA TYR A 19 -2.71 -7.79 -9.40
C TYR A 19 -2.95 -8.79 -10.53
N ARG A 20 -4.20 -8.99 -10.95
CA ARG A 20 -4.54 -9.90 -12.03
C ARG A 20 -4.11 -9.38 -13.41
N LYS A 21 -4.15 -8.07 -13.65
CA LYS A 21 -4.04 -7.48 -15.01
C LYS A 21 -2.69 -6.87 -15.34
N LEU A 22 -1.94 -6.34 -14.38
CA LEU A 22 -0.78 -5.48 -14.65
C LEU A 22 0.59 -6.19 -14.66
N GLY A 23 0.63 -7.49 -14.35
CA GLY A 23 1.88 -8.27 -14.35
C GLY A 23 2.85 -7.83 -13.25
N LYS A 24 4.03 -7.31 -13.62
CA LYS A 24 5.08 -6.90 -12.67
C LYS A 24 4.77 -5.53 -12.07
N THR A 25 3.98 -5.52 -10.99
CA THR A 25 3.59 -4.30 -10.28
C THR A 25 4.37 -4.13 -8.97
N GLY A 26 4.93 -2.95 -8.75
CA GLY A 26 5.49 -2.53 -7.46
C GLY A 26 4.58 -1.52 -6.76
N MET A 27 4.58 -1.52 -5.42
CA MET A 27 3.82 -0.57 -4.61
C MET A 27 4.73 0.53 -4.10
N LEU A 28 4.47 1.78 -4.50
CA LEU A 28 5.18 2.94 -3.98
C LEU A 28 4.77 3.20 -2.52
N TRP A 29 5.74 3.09 -1.61
CA TRP A 29 5.51 3.30 -0.18
C TRP A 29 6.44 4.38 0.36
N SER A 30 5.88 5.55 0.68
CA SER A 30 6.64 6.73 1.11
C SER A 30 6.80 6.83 2.63
N ILE A 31 6.22 5.89 3.39
CA ILE A 31 6.06 5.91 4.85
C ILE A 31 5.06 6.99 5.31
N GLY A 32 4.36 7.64 4.37
CA GLY A 32 3.31 8.61 4.67
C GLY A 32 1.95 7.95 4.91
N LYS A 33 1.00 8.70 5.51
CA LYS A 33 -0.34 8.22 5.88
C LYS A 33 -1.08 7.50 4.74
N ASP A 34 -1.07 8.05 3.52
CA ASP A 34 -1.86 7.51 2.41
C ASP A 34 -1.26 6.21 1.89
N SER A 35 0.07 6.17 1.74
CA SER A 35 0.78 4.97 1.31
C SER A 35 0.73 3.85 2.35
N THR A 36 0.66 4.19 3.65
CA THR A 36 0.47 3.22 4.73
C THR A 36 -0.95 2.68 4.77
N VAL A 37 -1.97 3.51 4.50
CA VAL A 37 -3.35 3.03 4.29
C VAL A 37 -3.43 2.10 3.09
N LEU A 38 -2.77 2.43 1.98
CA LEU A 38 -2.71 1.56 0.81
C LEU A 38 -2.05 0.20 1.11
N LEU A 39 -0.95 0.19 1.87
CA LEU A 39 -0.31 -1.03 2.35
C LEU A 39 -1.24 -1.87 3.24
N TRP A 40 -1.99 -1.23 4.14
CA TRP A 40 -2.99 -1.90 4.97
C TRP A 40 -4.11 -2.52 4.14
N LEU A 41 -4.69 -1.75 3.21
CA LEU A 41 -5.74 -2.23 2.29
C LEU A 41 -5.25 -3.39 1.44
N THR A 42 -3.98 -3.36 1.04
CA THR A 42 -3.35 -4.46 0.29
C THR A 42 -3.24 -5.71 1.15
N LYS A 43 -2.72 -5.59 2.36
CA LYS A 43 -2.71 -6.72 3.32
C LYS A 43 -4.13 -7.27 3.50
N LYS A 44 -5.14 -6.42 3.65
CA LYS A 44 -6.53 -6.86 3.75
C LYS A 44 -7.03 -7.57 2.48
N ALA A 45 -6.69 -7.06 1.30
CA ALA A 45 -7.08 -7.64 0.01
C ALA A 45 -6.49 -9.04 -0.22
N PHE A 46 -5.31 -9.31 0.33
CA PHE A 46 -4.55 -10.56 0.15
C PHE A 46 -4.27 -11.28 1.48
N PHE A 47 -5.23 -11.27 2.40
CA PHE A 47 -5.25 -12.10 3.61
C PHE A 47 -4.00 -11.98 4.51
N GLY A 48 -3.52 -10.76 4.70
CA GLY A 48 -2.34 -10.43 5.51
C GLY A 48 -1.05 -10.27 4.71
N HIS A 49 -1.04 -10.69 3.44
CA HIS A 49 0.15 -10.63 2.58
C HIS A 49 0.12 -9.39 1.68
N CYS A 50 1.30 -8.89 1.29
CA CYS A 50 1.43 -7.92 0.20
C CYS A 50 2.14 -8.61 -0.96
N PRO A 51 1.46 -8.86 -2.10
CA PRO A 51 2.07 -9.56 -3.22
C PRO A 51 2.93 -8.64 -4.11
N PHE A 52 2.96 -7.34 -3.80
CA PHE A 52 3.74 -6.35 -4.54
C PHE A 52 5.06 -6.07 -3.82
N PRO A 53 6.21 -6.05 -4.51
CA PRO A 53 7.43 -5.47 -3.98
C PRO A 53 7.18 -4.01 -3.58
N LEU A 54 7.61 -3.63 -2.38
CA LEU A 54 7.53 -2.24 -1.93
C LEU A 54 8.70 -1.46 -2.51
N VAL A 55 8.42 -0.27 -3.03
CA VAL A 55 9.41 0.64 -3.59
C VAL A 55 9.37 1.94 -2.80
N HIS A 56 10.51 2.24 -2.18
CA HIS A 56 10.74 3.49 -1.46
C HIS A 56 11.80 4.31 -2.19
N VAL A 57 11.49 5.58 -2.46
CA VAL A 57 12.49 6.54 -2.97
C VAL A 57 13.01 7.33 -1.78
N ASP A 58 14.26 7.08 -1.41
CA ASP A 58 14.95 7.82 -0.37
C ASP A 58 15.60 9.08 -0.95
N THR A 59 15.15 10.24 -0.47
CA THR A 59 15.67 11.54 -0.90
C THR A 59 16.80 12.03 -0.02
N THR A 60 17.18 11.30 1.04
CA THR A 60 18.11 11.71 2.11
C THR A 60 17.69 12.92 2.96
N TYR A 61 16.57 13.57 2.63
CA TYR A 61 16.01 14.72 3.39
C TYR A 61 14.85 14.33 4.34
N LYS A 62 14.56 13.04 4.51
CA LYS A 62 13.50 12.57 5.42
C LYS A 62 13.96 12.70 6.87
N ILE A 63 12.99 12.92 7.76
CA ILE A 63 13.25 12.96 9.20
C ILE A 63 13.78 11.57 9.63
N PRO A 64 14.88 11.45 10.41
CA PRO A 64 15.50 10.16 10.73
C PRO A 64 14.54 9.11 11.34
N GLN A 65 13.54 9.56 12.10
CA GLN A 65 12.51 8.69 12.68
C GLN A 65 11.66 7.99 11.63
N MET A 66 11.44 8.60 10.46
CA MET A 66 10.71 7.96 9.36
C MET A 66 11.52 6.79 8.79
N ILE A 67 12.82 6.96 8.63
CA ILE A 67 13.73 5.91 8.14
C ILE A 67 13.78 4.76 9.17
N THR A 68 13.90 5.10 10.46
CA THR A 68 13.89 4.10 11.55
C THR A 68 12.58 3.32 11.62
N TYR A 69 11.44 3.94 11.31
CA TYR A 69 10.15 3.25 11.28
C TYR A 69 9.97 2.35 10.05
N ARG A 70 10.64 2.66 8.93
CA ARG A 70 10.60 1.88 7.70
C ARG A 70 11.33 0.55 7.84
N ASP A 71 12.51 0.61 8.45
CA ASP A 71 13.46 -0.49 8.61
C ASP A 71 13.08 -1.41 9.79
#